data_AF-R9P2D0-F1
#
_entry.id   AF-R9P2D0-F1
#
_cell.length_a   1.000
_cell.length_b   1.000
_cell.length_c   1.000
_cell.angle_alpha   90.00
_cell.angle_beta   90.00
_cell.angle_gamma   90.00
#
_symmetry.space_group_name_H-M   'P 1'
#
loop_
_entity.id
_entity.type
_entity.pdbx_description
1 polymer ?
#
loop_
_entity_poly.entity_id
_entity_poly.type
_entity_poly.pdbx_seq_one_letter_code
_entity_poly.pdbx_strand_id
1 'polypeptide(L)'
;MPVCALHLVQLHDASSRGVDGFLNKLFGATSKPDELSVVTVSLVRSPIIRPTLVDHKVLNDTPWTLLLVLGGSSAHTLPSVLASSVKTHYSLVSGIPSKIVNNYDSISDKLRNVQPPPPLLEIKLDDKGDVIVPENKKSSASTRDDGQDLSLSPALLNLAKHLNHSAHHHGPVSMLNLLHFHTHEGAVESYHEYGRRFATVAGKRGGNAKLVGIVIDPLKEPLKDSRKDRKKDQWWNECTLVHYPSINHFIDMSVDDEYQFINKEYRLKGIKDTALICTTEIDSTKFRRSSQGAKL
;
A
#
# COMPACT_ATOMS: atom_id res chain seq x y z
N MET A 1 1.40 -18.36 -10.37
CA MET A 1 1.60 -17.10 -9.62
C MET A 1 2.90 -17.25 -8.86
N PRO A 2 3.98 -16.51 -9.18
CA PRO A 2 5.14 -16.43 -8.31
C PRO A 2 4.71 -16.04 -6.90
N VAL A 3 5.45 -16.57 -5.94
CA VAL A 3 5.30 -16.16 -4.56
C VAL A 3 6.12 -14.90 -4.36
N CYS A 4 5.44 -13.87 -3.85
CA CYS A 4 6.06 -12.66 -3.38
C CYS A 4 5.80 -12.54 -1.87
N ALA A 5 6.70 -11.84 -1.20
CA ALA A 5 6.53 -11.50 0.20
C ALA A 5 6.39 -9.98 0.33
N LEU A 6 5.36 -9.56 1.04
CA LEU A 6 5.18 -8.21 1.49
C LEU A 6 5.87 -8.06 2.84
N HIS A 7 6.70 -7.03 3.00
CA HIS A 7 7.34 -6.69 4.28
C HIS A 7 7.03 -5.24 4.63
N LEU A 8 6.53 -5.02 5.84
CA LEU A 8 6.56 -3.72 6.49
C LEU A 8 7.71 -3.74 7.49
N VAL A 9 8.58 -2.73 7.44
CA VAL A 9 9.71 -2.60 8.35
C VAL A 9 9.72 -1.23 9.01
N GLN A 10 9.90 -1.24 10.32
CA GLN A 10 10.30 -0.07 11.09
C GLN A 10 11.83 -0.08 11.18
N LEU A 11 12.48 0.96 10.67
CA LEU A 11 13.92 1.09 10.79
C LEU A 11 14.30 1.68 12.15
N HIS A 12 15.51 1.36 12.62
CA HIS A 12 16.11 2.07 13.76
C HIS A 12 16.38 3.54 13.44
N ASP A 13 16.86 3.80 12.22
CA ASP A 13 17.07 5.14 11.67
C ASP A 13 16.13 5.38 10.49
N ALA A 14 15.07 6.16 10.72
CA ALA A 14 14.08 6.51 9.70
C ALA A 14 14.48 7.76 8.88
N SER A 15 15.67 8.33 9.11
CA SER A 15 16.17 9.45 8.31
C SER A 15 16.45 9.02 6.87
N SER A 16 16.60 9.99 5.96
CA SER A 16 16.98 9.72 4.57
C SER A 16 18.29 8.92 4.46
N ARG A 17 19.24 9.15 5.37
CA ARG A 17 20.50 8.41 5.42
C ARG A 17 20.29 6.97 5.87
N GLY A 18 19.47 6.75 6.91
CA GLY A 18 19.13 5.42 7.39
C GLY A 18 18.40 4.58 6.33
N VAL A 19 17.45 5.19 5.62
CA VAL A 19 16.75 4.57 4.49
C VAL A 19 17.73 4.23 3.36
N ASP A 20 18.54 5.18 2.89
CA ASP A 20 19.52 4.92 1.82
C ASP A 20 20.52 3.82 2.22
N GLY A 21 20.97 3.80 3.48
CA GLY A 21 21.85 2.76 4.01
C GLY A 21 21.19 1.36 4.03
N PHE A 22 19.92 1.29 4.44
CA PHE A 22 19.14 0.05 4.38
C PHE A 22 18.99 -0.45 2.94
N LEU A 23 18.65 0.44 2.01
CA LEU A 23 18.42 0.07 0.61
C LEU A 23 19.71 -0.39 -0.09
N ASN A 24 20.84 0.25 0.15
CA ASN A 24 22.12 -0.24 -0.38
C ASN A 24 22.42 -1.68 0.05
N LYS A 25 22.18 -2.02 1.33
CA LYS A 25 22.34 -3.41 1.82
C LYS A 25 21.33 -4.36 1.17
N LEU A 26 20.07 -3.95 1.03
CA LEU A 26 19.00 -4.76 0.43
C LEU A 26 19.34 -5.09 -1.03
N PHE A 27 19.68 -4.07 -1.83
CA PHE A 27 20.03 -4.27 -3.24
C PHE A 27 21.37 -4.99 -3.40
N GLY A 28 22.33 -4.80 -2.50
CA GLY A 28 23.57 -5.60 -2.45
C GLY A 28 23.31 -7.10 -2.22
N ALA A 29 22.25 -7.46 -1.49
CA ALA A 29 21.85 -8.85 -1.26
C ALA A 29 21.09 -9.49 -2.44
N THR A 30 20.76 -8.74 -3.51
CA THR A 30 20.01 -9.24 -4.68
C THR A 30 20.89 -9.72 -5.83
N SER A 31 22.10 -10.20 -5.53
CA SER A 31 23.09 -10.64 -6.55
C SER A 31 22.61 -11.81 -7.42
N LYS A 32 21.65 -12.60 -6.91
CA LYS A 32 20.97 -13.68 -7.62
C LYS A 32 19.45 -13.43 -7.63
N PRO A 33 18.89 -12.87 -8.70
CA PRO A 33 17.48 -12.49 -8.78
C PRO A 33 16.49 -13.65 -8.55
N ASP A 34 16.86 -14.87 -8.94
CA ASP A 34 16.03 -16.07 -8.70
C ASP A 34 15.89 -16.41 -7.21
N GLU A 35 16.92 -16.10 -6.42
CA GLU A 35 16.89 -16.25 -4.96
C GLU A 35 16.17 -15.07 -4.31
N LEU A 36 16.52 -13.84 -4.70
CA LEU A 36 15.91 -12.62 -4.16
C LEU A 36 15.89 -11.50 -5.19
N SER A 37 14.69 -11.00 -5.46
CA SER A 37 14.44 -9.84 -6.30
C SER A 37 13.61 -8.78 -5.57
N VAL A 38 13.90 -7.50 -5.77
CA VAL A 38 13.04 -6.41 -5.31
C VAL A 38 12.05 -6.05 -6.42
N VAL A 39 10.75 -6.25 -6.15
CA VAL A 39 9.66 -5.82 -7.04
C VAL A 39 9.39 -4.33 -6.87
N THR A 40 9.17 -3.89 -5.63
CA THR A 40 9.07 -2.46 -5.31
C THR A 40 9.46 -2.16 -3.87
N VAL A 41 9.81 -0.90 -3.63
CA VAL A 41 10.04 -0.32 -2.31
C VAL A 41 9.29 1.00 -2.21
N SER A 42 8.63 1.23 -1.08
CA SER A 42 7.94 2.48 -0.81
C SER A 42 8.21 2.98 0.60
N LEU A 43 8.29 4.30 0.77
CA LEU A 43 8.21 4.95 2.08
C LEU A 43 6.77 4.87 2.57
N VAL A 44 6.57 4.46 3.81
CA VAL A 44 5.26 4.53 4.46
C VAL A 44 5.01 5.96 4.90
N ARG A 45 3.84 6.51 4.54
CA ARG A 45 3.45 7.89 4.89
C ARG A 45 2.49 7.91 6.07
N SER A 46 1.38 7.19 5.98
CA SER A 46 0.41 7.13 7.07
C SER A 46 -0.60 5.99 6.87
N PRO A 47 -1.05 5.31 7.94
CA PRO A 47 -2.26 4.50 7.90
C PRO A 47 -3.50 5.39 7.77
N ILE A 48 -4.27 5.18 6.71
CA ILE A 48 -5.54 5.85 6.43
C ILE A 48 -6.68 5.08 7.11
N ILE A 49 -6.75 3.76 6.89
CA ILE A 49 -7.69 2.87 7.59
C ILE A 49 -6.89 1.98 8.53
N ARG A 50 -7.29 2.01 9.80
CA ARG A 50 -6.71 1.16 10.84
C ARG A 50 -7.54 -0.11 10.99
N PRO A 51 -6.95 -1.29 10.83
CA PRO A 51 -7.64 -2.54 11.07
C PRO A 51 -8.05 -2.66 12.54
N THR A 52 -9.09 -3.45 12.79
CA THR A 52 -9.68 -3.63 14.12
C THR A 52 -9.67 -5.08 14.60
N LEU A 53 -9.50 -6.04 13.69
CA LEU A 53 -9.54 -7.47 13.96
C LEU A 53 -8.18 -8.10 13.68
N VAL A 54 -7.74 -8.07 12.43
CA VAL A 54 -6.54 -8.79 11.97
C VAL A 54 -5.31 -7.93 12.17
N ASP A 55 -4.36 -8.42 12.95
CA ASP A 55 -3.05 -7.78 13.16
C ASP A 55 -3.09 -6.32 13.65
N HIS A 56 -4.24 -5.90 14.19
CA HIS A 56 -4.51 -4.50 14.46
C HIS A 56 -3.47 -3.86 15.38
N LYS A 57 -3.05 -4.56 16.44
CA LYS A 57 -2.05 -4.03 17.37
C LYS A 57 -0.72 -3.71 16.68
N VAL A 58 -0.14 -4.67 15.96
CA VAL A 58 1.17 -4.46 15.32
C VAL A 58 1.07 -3.46 14.16
N LEU A 59 -0.02 -3.48 13.40
CA LEU A 59 -0.20 -2.58 12.26
C LEU A 59 -0.49 -1.14 12.68
N ASN A 60 -1.22 -0.93 13.79
CA ASN A 60 -1.62 0.39 14.27
C ASN A 60 -0.54 1.04 15.16
N ASP A 61 0.13 0.26 16.01
CA ASP A 61 1.04 0.81 17.03
C ASP A 61 2.47 1.01 16.49
N THR A 62 2.80 0.42 15.35
CA THR A 62 4.15 0.50 14.77
C THR A 62 4.25 1.65 13.78
N PRO A 63 5.19 2.61 13.98
CA PRO A 63 5.46 3.64 12.98
C PRO A 63 6.34 3.06 11.87
N TRP A 64 5.70 2.38 10.93
CA TRP A 64 6.37 1.75 9.78
C TRP A 64 7.15 2.77 8.96
N THR A 65 8.33 2.36 8.47
CA THR A 65 9.20 3.20 7.65
C THR A 65 9.14 2.83 6.18
N LEU A 66 9.26 1.53 5.87
CA LEU A 66 9.26 1.03 4.49
C LEU A 66 8.27 -0.10 4.30
N LEU A 67 7.69 -0.12 3.10
CA LEU A 67 7.02 -1.25 2.49
C LEU A 67 7.96 -1.84 1.43
N LEU A 68 8.20 -3.14 1.49
CA LEU A 68 8.96 -3.91 0.50
C LEU A 68 8.05 -4.97 -0.10
N VAL A 69 8.12 -5.14 -1.42
CA VAL A 69 7.58 -6.32 -2.11
C VAL A 69 8.74 -7.06 -2.73
N LEU A 70 9.02 -8.25 -2.21
CA LEU A 70 10.16 -9.08 -2.61
C LEU A 70 9.66 -10.31 -3.36
N GLY A 71 10.44 -10.78 -4.32
CA GLY A 71 10.22 -12.00 -5.09
C GLY A 71 11.46 -12.90 -5.04
N GLY A 72 11.35 -14.11 -5.60
CA GLY A 72 12.40 -15.13 -5.55
C GLY A 72 12.17 -16.16 -4.44
N SER A 73 12.93 -17.25 -4.45
CA SER A 73 12.76 -18.38 -3.52
C SER A 73 12.98 -18.01 -2.05
N SER A 74 13.74 -16.94 -1.78
CA SER A 74 14.09 -16.46 -0.45
C SER A 74 13.33 -15.18 -0.06
N ALA A 75 12.33 -14.76 -0.85
CA ALA A 75 11.54 -13.55 -0.60
C ALA A 75 10.95 -13.50 0.81
N HIS A 76 10.58 -14.65 1.37
CA HIS A 76 9.92 -14.76 2.68
C HIS A 76 10.72 -14.19 3.85
N THR A 77 12.05 -14.11 3.73
CA THR A 77 12.92 -13.71 4.84
C THR A 77 13.78 -12.54 4.41
N LEU A 78 13.83 -11.50 5.25
CA LEU A 78 14.75 -10.39 5.01
C LEU A 78 16.20 -10.89 5.13
N PRO A 79 17.09 -10.51 4.22
CA PRO A 79 18.52 -10.83 4.32
C PRO A 79 19.08 -10.48 5.70
N SER A 80 19.87 -11.39 6.29
CA SER A 80 20.42 -11.24 7.64
C SER A 80 21.27 -9.95 7.82
N VAL A 81 21.90 -9.48 6.74
CA VAL A 81 22.64 -8.20 6.70
C VAL A 81 21.77 -6.98 7.06
N LEU A 82 20.45 -7.09 6.91
CA LEU A 82 19.48 -6.04 7.24
C LEU A 82 19.04 -6.05 8.70
N ALA A 83 19.27 -7.15 9.44
CA ALA A 83 18.72 -7.34 10.79
C ALA A 83 19.08 -6.19 11.74
N SER A 84 20.32 -5.71 11.70
CA SER A 84 20.80 -4.58 12.52
C SER A 84 20.10 -3.25 12.24
N SER A 85 19.41 -3.12 11.11
CA SER A 85 18.74 -1.88 10.68
C SER A 85 17.24 -1.91 10.97
N VAL A 86 16.68 -3.08 11.30
CA VAL A 86 15.24 -3.29 11.47
C VAL A 86 14.88 -3.41 12.95
N LYS A 87 14.06 -2.48 13.44
CA LYS A 87 13.53 -2.47 14.81
C LYS A 87 12.30 -3.37 14.95
N THR A 88 11.40 -3.35 13.98
CA THR A 88 10.18 -4.16 13.97
C THR A 88 9.86 -4.56 12.54
N HIS A 89 9.38 -5.79 12.38
CA HIS A 89 9.14 -6.40 11.07
C HIS A 89 7.77 -7.08 11.07
N TYR A 90 7.00 -6.80 10.03
CA TYR A 90 5.79 -7.52 9.68
C TYR A 90 5.90 -8.07 8.26
N SER A 91 5.45 -9.29 8.03
CA SER A 91 5.46 -9.92 6.70
C SER A 91 4.23 -10.75 6.41
N LEU A 92 3.89 -10.80 5.12
CA LEU A 92 2.86 -11.65 4.54
C LEU A 92 3.34 -12.26 3.24
N VAL A 93 2.98 -13.52 3.02
CA VAL A 93 3.23 -14.21 1.76
C VAL A 93 2.01 -14.12 0.86
N SER A 94 2.23 -13.76 -0.41
CA SER A 94 1.17 -13.60 -1.39
C SER A 94 1.54 -14.21 -2.74
N GLY A 95 0.59 -14.90 -3.36
CA GLY A 95 0.67 -15.31 -4.74
C GLY A 95 0.26 -14.15 -5.64
N ILE A 96 1.20 -13.67 -6.47
CA ILE A 96 0.96 -12.55 -7.40
C ILE A 96 1.05 -13.08 -8.84
N PRO A 97 0.20 -12.66 -9.79
CA PRO A 97 0.31 -13.03 -11.19
C PRO A 97 1.68 -12.68 -11.80
N SER A 98 2.34 -13.62 -12.49
CA SER A 98 3.70 -13.41 -13.03
C SER A 98 3.76 -12.24 -14.00
N LYS A 99 2.68 -12.05 -14.78
CA LYS A 99 2.56 -10.92 -15.72
C LYS A 99 2.64 -9.58 -15.00
N ILE A 100 2.13 -9.48 -13.77
CA ILE A 100 2.21 -8.24 -12.99
C ILE A 100 3.63 -8.06 -12.47
N VAL A 101 4.20 -9.10 -11.83
CA VAL A 101 5.55 -9.03 -11.25
C VAL A 101 6.60 -8.70 -12.30
N ASN A 102 6.60 -9.41 -13.43
CA ASN A 102 7.61 -9.26 -14.48
C ASN A 102 7.51 -7.91 -15.22
N ASN A 103 6.34 -7.28 -15.22
CA ASN A 103 6.12 -5.99 -15.88
C ASN A 103 5.96 -4.83 -14.88
N TYR A 104 6.24 -5.04 -13.60
CA TYR A 104 5.93 -4.06 -12.55
C TYR A 104 6.57 -2.70 -12.80
N ASP A 105 7.86 -2.70 -13.19
CA ASP A 105 8.59 -1.46 -13.48
C ASP A 105 7.94 -0.71 -14.65
N SER A 106 7.64 -1.40 -15.76
CA SER A 106 6.96 -0.82 -16.92
C SER A 106 5.55 -0.29 -16.60
N ILE A 107 4.76 -1.03 -15.81
CA ILE A 107 3.43 -0.60 -15.36
C ILE A 107 3.56 0.68 -14.52
N SER A 108 4.48 0.67 -13.57
CA SER A 108 4.67 1.78 -12.63
C SER A 108 5.22 3.02 -13.33
N ASP A 109 6.20 2.87 -14.22
CA ASP A 109 6.74 3.97 -15.03
C ASP A 109 5.67 4.59 -15.92
N LYS A 110 4.86 3.76 -16.59
CA LYS A 110 3.75 4.25 -17.40
C LYS A 110 2.77 5.07 -16.56
N LEU A 111 2.38 4.58 -15.39
CA LEU A 111 1.46 5.30 -14.50
C LEU A 111 2.04 6.61 -13.97
N ARG A 112 3.34 6.65 -13.66
CA ARG A 112 4.02 7.86 -13.19
C ARG A 112 4.21 8.92 -14.28
N ASN A 113 4.40 8.49 -15.52
CA ASN A 113 4.71 9.39 -16.64
C ASN A 113 3.48 9.83 -17.45
N VAL A 114 2.33 9.17 -17.26
CA VAL A 114 1.07 9.64 -17.83
C VAL A 114 0.67 10.93 -17.13
N GLN A 115 0.47 12.00 -17.91
CA GLN A 115 -0.10 13.24 -17.39
C GLN A 115 -1.52 12.94 -16.88
N PRO A 116 -1.77 13.04 -15.56
CA PRO A 116 -3.11 12.80 -15.04
C PRO A 116 -4.02 13.98 -15.39
N PRO A 117 -5.35 13.77 -15.41
CA PRO A 117 -6.27 14.90 -15.35
C PRO A 117 -5.96 15.75 -14.10
N PRO A 118 -6.18 17.06 -14.10
CA PRO A 118 -6.02 17.85 -12.89
C PRO A 118 -6.99 17.32 -11.80
N PRO A 119 -6.57 17.29 -10.53
CA PRO A 119 -7.47 16.92 -9.45
C PRO A 119 -8.61 17.94 -9.37
N LEU A 120 -9.82 17.47 -9.07
CA LEU A 120 -10.99 18.32 -8.89
C LEU A 120 -10.91 19.09 -7.57
N LEU A 121 -10.31 18.48 -6.56
CA LEU A 121 -10.12 19.06 -5.25
C LEU A 121 -8.63 19.25 -4.96
N GLU A 122 -8.28 20.42 -4.47
CA GLU A 122 -7.00 20.68 -3.85
C GLU A 122 -7.24 21.05 -2.38
N ILE A 123 -6.51 20.39 -1.48
CA ILE A 123 -6.60 20.68 -0.06
C ILE A 123 -5.94 22.04 0.22
N LYS A 124 -6.79 23.04 0.43
CA LYS A 124 -6.41 24.39 0.85
C LYS A 124 -6.39 24.50 2.36
N LEU A 125 -5.56 25.41 2.86
CA LEU A 125 -5.50 25.75 4.27
C LEU A 125 -6.10 27.14 4.51
N ASP A 126 -6.75 27.34 5.65
CA ASP A 126 -7.18 28.64 6.11
C ASP A 126 -6.02 29.43 6.72
N ASP A 127 -6.29 30.65 7.20
CA ASP A 127 -5.28 31.52 7.81
C ASP A 127 -4.66 30.94 9.10
N LYS A 128 -5.29 29.91 9.70
CA LYS A 128 -4.78 29.19 10.88
C LYS A 128 -4.00 27.93 10.49
N GLY A 129 -3.90 27.65 9.19
CA GLY A 129 -3.26 26.45 8.66
C GLY A 129 -4.14 25.21 8.73
N ASP A 130 -5.44 25.32 9.02
CA ASP A 130 -6.37 24.19 9.08
C ASP A 130 -6.99 23.90 7.71
N VAL A 131 -7.37 22.64 7.49
CA VAL A 131 -7.90 22.19 6.18
C VAL A 131 -9.28 22.82 5.92
N ILE A 132 -9.40 23.55 4.82
CA ILE A 132 -10.69 24.03 4.31
C ILE A 132 -11.43 22.87 3.66
N VAL A 133 -12.50 22.41 4.30
CA VAL A 133 -13.35 21.34 3.77
C VAL A 133 -14.19 21.88 2.61
N PRO A 134 -14.21 21.22 1.43
CA PRO A 134 -14.96 21.69 0.26
C PRO A 134 -16.47 21.91 0.54
N GLU A 135 -17.01 23.08 0.18
CA GLU A 135 -18.36 23.54 0.56
C GLU A 135 -19.50 22.64 0.05
N ASN A 136 -19.37 22.06 -1.15
CA ASN A 136 -20.38 21.19 -1.75
C ASN A 136 -20.53 19.83 -1.06
N LYS A 137 -19.80 19.57 0.04
CA LYS A 137 -19.73 18.25 0.70
C LYS A 137 -19.94 18.31 2.22
N LYS A 138 -20.50 19.41 2.73
CA LYS A 138 -20.92 19.57 4.14
C LYS A 138 -22.12 18.68 4.55
N SER A 139 -22.77 17.99 3.62
CA SER A 139 -23.93 17.13 3.87
C SER A 139 -23.93 15.98 2.86
N SER A 140 -23.79 14.71 3.25
CA SER A 140 -24.97 13.89 3.53
C SER A 140 -24.69 12.57 4.29
N ALA A 141 -23.50 12.35 4.84
CA ALA A 141 -23.27 11.20 5.72
C ALA A 141 -22.24 11.57 6.78
N SER A 142 -22.51 11.20 8.04
CA SER A 142 -21.51 11.21 9.11
C SER A 142 -20.26 10.48 8.63
N THR A 143 -19.19 11.21 8.36
CA THR A 143 -17.89 10.63 8.04
C THR A 143 -17.48 9.76 9.21
N ARG A 144 -17.25 8.47 8.99
CA ARG A 144 -16.79 7.60 10.08
C ARG A 144 -15.39 8.03 10.48
N ASP A 145 -15.18 8.23 11.77
CA ASP A 145 -13.87 8.61 12.31
C ASP A 145 -12.78 7.56 12.01
N ASP A 146 -13.17 6.29 11.86
CA ASP A 146 -12.28 5.18 11.55
C ASP A 146 -11.88 5.09 10.05
N GLY A 147 -12.53 5.85 9.18
CA GLY A 147 -12.28 5.88 7.73
C GLY A 147 -12.59 4.57 6.99
N GLN A 148 -13.21 3.58 7.65
CA GLN A 148 -13.43 2.23 7.10
C GLN A 148 -14.26 2.23 5.80
N ASP A 149 -15.12 3.23 5.66
CA ASP A 149 -15.95 3.47 4.47
C ASP A 149 -15.23 4.22 3.35
N LEU A 150 -13.93 4.52 3.47
CA LEU A 150 -13.17 5.32 2.50
C LEU A 150 -13.84 6.66 2.15
N SER A 151 -14.59 7.22 3.09
CA SER A 151 -15.06 8.60 3.03
C SER A 151 -13.96 9.57 3.49
N LEU A 152 -14.22 10.87 3.36
CA LEU A 152 -13.31 11.91 3.79
C LEU A 152 -13.16 11.90 5.32
N SER A 153 -12.09 11.31 5.83
CA SER A 153 -11.82 11.24 7.27
C SER A 153 -10.80 12.28 7.73
N PRO A 154 -10.77 12.64 9.04
CA PRO A 154 -9.72 13.50 9.59
C PRO A 154 -8.31 12.97 9.32
N ALA A 155 -8.12 11.64 9.36
CA ALA A 155 -6.84 11.01 9.07
C ALA A 155 -6.39 11.25 7.61
N LEU A 156 -7.32 11.15 6.65
CA LEU A 156 -7.05 11.41 5.24
C LEU A 156 -6.75 12.89 4.97
N LEU A 157 -7.51 13.80 5.58
CA LEU A 157 -7.30 15.24 5.45
C LEU A 157 -5.95 15.67 6.04
N ASN A 158 -5.59 15.17 7.22
CA ASN A 158 -4.30 15.43 7.84
C ASN A 158 -3.13 14.89 7.00
N LEU A 159 -3.30 13.71 6.38
CA LEU A 159 -2.30 13.16 5.46
C LEU A 159 -2.14 14.06 4.23
N ALA A 160 -3.23 14.51 3.62
CA ALA A 160 -3.15 15.41 2.47
C ALA A 160 -2.54 16.77 2.82
N LYS A 161 -2.90 17.34 3.98
CA LYS A 161 -2.24 18.54 4.52
C LYS A 161 -0.73 18.32 4.65
N HIS A 162 -0.32 17.23 5.30
CA HIS A 162 1.09 16.92 5.48
C HIS A 162 1.82 16.75 4.15
N LEU A 163 1.28 15.96 3.21
CA LEU A 163 1.94 15.72 1.92
C LEU A 163 2.05 17.00 1.09
N ASN A 164 0.96 17.77 0.94
CA ASN A 164 0.96 18.96 0.09
C ASN A 164 1.75 20.13 0.70
N HIS A 165 1.63 20.35 2.00
CA HIS A 165 2.10 21.60 2.63
C HIS A 165 3.33 21.44 3.53
N SER A 166 3.59 20.26 4.08
CA SER A 166 4.76 20.02 4.95
C SER A 166 5.88 19.26 4.24
N ALA A 167 5.53 18.21 3.50
CA ALA A 167 6.48 17.38 2.77
C ALA A 167 6.67 17.82 1.31
N HIS A 168 5.85 18.75 0.82
CA HIS A 168 5.84 19.24 -0.56
C HIS A 168 5.83 18.11 -1.62
N HIS A 169 5.12 17.03 -1.32
CA HIS A 169 4.95 15.86 -2.18
C HIS A 169 3.63 15.97 -2.95
N HIS A 170 3.69 16.52 -4.15
CA HIS A 170 2.53 16.62 -5.05
C HIS A 170 2.42 15.45 -6.04
N GLY A 171 3.39 14.54 -6.01
CA GLY A 171 3.49 13.42 -6.94
C GLY A 171 2.71 12.18 -6.53
N PRO A 172 2.95 11.06 -7.23
CA PRO A 172 2.22 9.82 -7.04
C PRO A 172 2.24 9.26 -5.62
N VAL A 173 1.13 8.65 -5.24
CA VAL A 173 0.99 7.86 -4.02
C VAL A 173 0.53 6.45 -4.35
N SER A 174 0.80 5.50 -3.47
CA SER A 174 0.35 4.11 -3.58
C SER A 174 -0.32 3.67 -2.29
N MET A 175 -1.51 3.10 -2.41
CA MET A 175 -2.31 2.64 -1.29
C MET A 175 -2.16 1.12 -1.16
N LEU A 176 -1.47 0.69 -0.11
CA LEU A 176 -1.45 -0.71 0.30
C LEU A 176 -2.78 -1.01 0.99
N ASN A 177 -3.54 -1.96 0.44
CA ASN A 177 -4.71 -2.54 1.08
C ASN A 177 -4.37 -3.93 1.58
N LEU A 178 -4.68 -4.21 2.84
CA LEU A 178 -4.83 -5.57 3.36
C LEU A 178 -6.31 -5.81 3.61
N LEU A 179 -6.82 -6.95 3.14
CA LEU A 179 -8.26 -7.22 3.05
C LEU A 179 -8.59 -8.53 3.72
N HIS A 180 -9.47 -8.50 4.71
CA HIS A 180 -10.04 -9.67 5.34
C HIS A 180 -11.52 -9.74 4.97
N PHE A 181 -11.93 -10.80 4.29
CA PHE A 181 -13.29 -10.94 3.79
C PHE A 181 -14.23 -11.52 4.84
N HIS A 182 -15.52 -11.22 4.70
CA HIS A 182 -16.54 -11.97 5.40
C HIS A 182 -16.57 -13.43 4.93
N THR A 183 -17.02 -14.33 5.81
CA THR A 183 -17.12 -15.77 5.54
C THR A 183 -18.52 -16.21 5.12
N HIS A 184 -19.49 -15.28 5.02
CA HIS A 184 -20.81 -15.60 4.50
C HIS A 184 -20.76 -15.77 2.97
N GLU A 185 -21.72 -16.52 2.44
CA GLU A 185 -21.86 -16.73 0.99
C GLU A 185 -21.99 -15.39 0.25
N GLY A 186 -21.33 -15.25 -0.90
CA GLY A 186 -21.37 -14.05 -1.74
C GLY A 186 -20.41 -12.92 -1.32
N ALA A 187 -19.70 -13.02 -0.19
CA ALA A 187 -18.82 -11.94 0.28
C ALA A 187 -17.66 -11.66 -0.69
N VAL A 188 -16.98 -12.71 -1.14
CA VAL A 188 -15.83 -12.63 -2.06
C VAL A 188 -16.30 -12.19 -3.44
N GLU A 189 -17.42 -12.72 -3.92
CA GLU A 189 -18.04 -12.36 -5.19
C GLU A 189 -18.44 -10.88 -5.22
N SER A 190 -19.02 -10.38 -4.13
CA SER A 190 -19.32 -8.96 -3.92
C SER A 190 -18.06 -8.12 -4.04
N TYR A 191 -16.97 -8.53 -3.38
CA TYR A 191 -15.70 -7.79 -3.48
C TYR A 191 -15.07 -7.84 -4.88
N HIS A 192 -15.16 -8.97 -5.58
CA HIS A 192 -14.71 -9.07 -6.97
C HIS A 192 -15.54 -8.19 -7.91
N GLU A 193 -16.85 -8.05 -7.68
CA GLU A 193 -17.70 -7.11 -8.41
C GLU A 193 -17.28 -5.66 -8.13
N TYR A 194 -16.95 -5.32 -6.87
CA TYR A 194 -16.33 -4.03 -6.56
C TYR A 194 -15.06 -3.82 -7.39
N GLY A 195 -14.14 -4.79 -7.43
CA GLY A 195 -12.89 -4.70 -8.19
C GLY A 195 -13.10 -4.46 -9.69
N ARG A 196 -14.09 -5.13 -10.30
CA ARG A 196 -14.44 -4.94 -11.72
C ARG A 196 -14.93 -3.51 -11.99
N ARG A 197 -15.77 -2.96 -11.12
CA ARG A 197 -16.30 -1.59 -11.28
C ARG A 197 -15.27 -0.52 -10.91
N PHE A 198 -14.42 -0.81 -9.93
CA PHE A 198 -13.37 0.08 -9.46
C PHE A 198 -12.46 0.54 -10.61
N ALA A 199 -12.06 -0.37 -11.50
CA ALA A 199 -11.20 -0.04 -12.64
C ALA A 199 -11.79 1.08 -13.52
N THR A 200 -13.10 1.09 -13.71
CA THR A 200 -13.81 2.12 -14.48
C THR A 200 -13.97 3.40 -13.69
N VAL A 201 -14.44 3.32 -12.44
CA VAL A 201 -14.79 4.50 -11.63
C VAL A 201 -13.54 5.21 -11.12
N ALA A 202 -12.63 4.49 -10.46
CA ALA A 202 -11.39 5.05 -9.95
C ALA A 202 -10.43 5.42 -11.09
N GLY A 203 -10.49 4.70 -12.23
CA GLY A 203 -9.72 5.03 -13.42
C GLY A 203 -9.97 6.47 -13.93
N LYS A 204 -11.21 6.97 -13.83
CA LYS A 204 -11.55 8.38 -14.15
C LYS A 204 -10.79 9.39 -13.28
N ARG A 205 -10.33 8.97 -12.09
CA ARG A 205 -9.57 9.77 -11.12
C ARG A 205 -8.09 9.37 -11.07
N GLY A 206 -7.62 8.54 -12.00
CA GLY A 206 -6.23 8.06 -12.05
C GLY A 206 -5.90 6.88 -11.13
N GLY A 207 -6.90 6.31 -10.44
CA GLY A 207 -6.74 5.12 -9.63
C GLY A 207 -6.43 3.88 -10.49
N ASN A 208 -5.35 3.15 -10.17
CA ASN A 208 -4.98 1.95 -10.91
C ASN A 208 -4.32 0.88 -10.01
N ALA A 209 -4.81 -0.36 -10.04
CA ALA A 209 -4.20 -1.46 -9.29
C ALA A 209 -2.89 -1.92 -9.96
N LYS A 210 -1.76 -1.69 -9.29
CA LYS A 210 -0.43 -2.13 -9.76
C LYS A 210 -0.08 -3.54 -9.32
N LEU A 211 -0.52 -3.93 -8.12
CA LEU A 211 -0.35 -5.27 -7.56
C LEU A 211 -1.66 -5.74 -6.98
N VAL A 212 -1.99 -6.99 -7.25
CA VAL A 212 -3.07 -7.73 -6.61
C VAL A 212 -2.50 -9.11 -6.31
N GLY A 213 -2.59 -9.52 -5.06
CA GLY A 213 -2.07 -10.79 -4.60
C GLY A 213 -3.00 -11.45 -3.59
N ILE A 214 -3.10 -12.77 -3.69
CA ILE A 214 -3.85 -13.61 -2.76
C ILE A 214 -2.88 -14.06 -1.68
N VAL A 215 -3.23 -13.80 -0.42
CA VAL A 215 -2.40 -14.22 0.70
C VAL A 215 -2.50 -15.75 0.83
N ILE A 216 -1.36 -16.43 0.77
CA ILE A 216 -1.25 -17.89 0.76
C ILE A 216 -0.49 -18.37 2.00
N ASP A 217 -0.48 -19.69 2.26
CA ASP A 217 0.41 -20.26 3.28
C ASP A 217 1.89 -19.97 2.97
N PRO A 218 2.76 -19.85 4.00
CA PRO A 218 4.20 -19.91 3.79
C PRO A 218 4.58 -21.20 3.04
N LEU A 219 5.50 -21.10 2.08
CA LEU A 219 5.71 -22.16 1.09
C LEU A 219 6.17 -23.50 1.68
N LYS A 220 7.01 -23.49 2.73
CA LYS A 220 7.54 -24.69 3.41
C LYS A 220 8.01 -24.36 4.83
N GLU A 221 7.78 -25.25 5.79
CA GLU A 221 8.51 -25.21 7.07
C GLU A 221 10.03 -25.22 6.81
N PRO A 222 10.84 -24.47 7.57
CA PRO A 222 10.51 -23.67 8.75
C PRO A 222 10.11 -22.21 8.45
N LEU A 223 9.78 -21.87 7.19
CA LEU A 223 9.44 -20.50 6.81
C LEU A 223 8.10 -20.10 7.44
N LYS A 224 8.13 -19.04 8.25
CA LYS A 224 6.95 -18.42 8.87
C LYS A 224 6.87 -16.95 8.49
N ASP A 225 5.66 -16.40 8.51
CA ASP A 225 5.44 -14.96 8.44
C ASP A 225 4.75 -14.46 9.72
N SER A 226 4.32 -13.20 9.72
CA SER A 226 3.78 -12.56 10.93
C SER A 226 2.43 -13.10 11.38
N ARG A 227 1.77 -13.95 10.58
CA ARG A 227 0.50 -14.58 10.95
C ARG A 227 0.67 -15.63 12.06
N LYS A 228 1.88 -16.16 12.29
CA LYS A 228 2.13 -17.25 13.24
C LYS A 228 1.19 -18.44 12.97
N ASP A 229 0.87 -19.24 13.98
CA ASP A 229 0.04 -20.45 13.85
C ASP A 229 -1.48 -20.16 13.89
N ARG A 230 -1.91 -18.96 13.43
CA ARG A 230 -3.34 -18.59 13.38
C ARG A 230 -4.08 -19.37 12.30
N LYS A 231 -5.38 -19.57 12.50
CA LYS A 231 -6.25 -20.20 11.50
C LYS A 231 -6.47 -19.26 10.30
N LYS A 232 -6.65 -19.85 9.11
CA LYS A 232 -6.82 -19.12 7.83
C LYS A 232 -7.97 -18.11 7.82
N ASP A 233 -9.04 -18.40 8.55
CA ASP A 233 -10.21 -17.52 8.72
C ASP A 233 -9.93 -16.29 9.58
N GLN A 234 -8.70 -16.13 10.08
CA GLN A 234 -8.23 -14.98 10.85
C GLN A 234 -7.11 -14.23 10.12
N TRP A 235 -6.85 -14.56 8.85
CA TRP A 235 -5.80 -13.96 8.05
C TRP A 235 -6.33 -12.86 7.16
N TRP A 236 -5.43 -11.98 6.73
CA TRP A 236 -5.63 -11.27 5.48
C TRP A 236 -5.83 -12.29 4.35
N ASN A 237 -6.83 -12.06 3.51
CA ASN A 237 -7.15 -12.88 2.35
C ASN A 237 -6.43 -12.34 1.10
N GLU A 238 -6.38 -11.03 0.96
CA GLU A 238 -5.77 -10.35 -0.19
C GLU A 238 -4.93 -9.15 0.23
N CYS A 239 -3.93 -8.85 -0.60
CA CYS A 239 -3.18 -7.60 -0.53
C CYS A 239 -3.13 -6.94 -1.91
N THR A 240 -3.35 -5.63 -1.95
CA THR A 240 -3.27 -4.86 -3.20
C THR A 240 -2.46 -3.58 -3.03
N LEU A 241 -1.80 -3.15 -4.11
CA LEU A 241 -1.12 -1.85 -4.16
C LEU A 241 -1.72 -1.02 -5.30
N VAL A 242 -2.42 0.05 -4.94
CA VAL A 242 -3.17 0.87 -5.89
C VAL A 242 -2.50 2.23 -6.05
N HIS A 243 -2.13 2.58 -7.27
CA HIS A 243 -1.59 3.87 -7.65
C HIS A 243 -2.67 4.95 -7.69
N TYR A 244 -2.29 6.17 -7.29
CA TYR A 244 -2.97 7.41 -7.65
C TYR A 244 -1.91 8.46 -8.04
N PRO A 245 -2.23 9.39 -8.96
CA PRO A 245 -1.27 10.40 -9.39
C PRO A 245 -0.88 11.40 -8.31
N SER A 246 -1.74 11.61 -7.32
CA SER A 246 -1.42 12.32 -6.07
C SER A 246 -2.43 11.99 -4.96
N ILE A 247 -2.20 12.48 -3.74
CA ILE A 247 -3.16 12.34 -2.64
C ILE A 247 -4.50 13.03 -2.94
N ASN A 248 -4.47 14.12 -3.70
CA ASN A 248 -5.68 14.86 -4.10
C ASN A 248 -6.56 14.02 -5.03
N HIS A 249 -5.97 13.25 -5.95
CA HIS A 249 -6.71 12.32 -6.81
C HIS A 249 -7.37 11.18 -6.03
N PHE A 250 -6.71 10.70 -4.98
CA PHE A 250 -7.32 9.73 -4.07
C PHE A 250 -8.50 10.35 -3.30
N ILE A 251 -8.36 11.60 -2.87
CA ILE A 251 -9.46 12.35 -2.25
C ILE A 251 -10.62 12.51 -3.23
N ASP A 252 -10.38 12.92 -4.47
CA ASP A 252 -11.42 13.04 -5.49
C ASP A 252 -12.24 11.75 -5.64
N MET A 253 -11.56 10.60 -5.67
CA MET A 253 -12.23 9.30 -5.69
C MET A 253 -13.04 9.06 -4.41
N SER A 254 -12.48 9.34 -3.23
CA SER A 254 -13.16 9.15 -1.93
C SER A 254 -14.46 9.94 -1.81
N VAL A 255 -14.58 11.05 -2.53
CA VAL A 255 -15.77 11.91 -2.48
C VAL A 255 -16.66 11.78 -3.72
N ASP A 256 -16.34 10.90 -4.66
CA ASP A 256 -17.12 10.66 -5.87
C ASP A 256 -18.35 9.81 -5.55
N ASP A 257 -19.53 10.25 -6.00
CA ASP A 257 -20.80 9.58 -5.65
C ASP A 257 -20.92 8.19 -6.29
N GLU A 258 -20.42 8.03 -7.52
CA GLU A 258 -20.39 6.74 -8.21
C GLU A 258 -19.46 5.76 -7.48
N TYR A 259 -18.32 6.28 -7.00
CA TYR A 259 -17.40 5.50 -6.16
C TYR A 259 -18.05 5.11 -4.83
N GLN A 260 -18.65 6.06 -4.12
CA GLN A 260 -19.27 5.81 -2.82
C GLN A 260 -20.44 4.82 -2.93
N PHE A 261 -21.18 4.85 -4.04
CA PHE A 261 -22.20 3.85 -4.34
C PHE A 261 -21.59 2.44 -4.45
N ILE A 262 -20.59 2.22 -5.31
CA ILE A 262 -20.01 0.88 -5.48
C ILE A 262 -19.26 0.41 -4.22
N ASN A 263 -18.69 1.33 -3.45
CA ASN A 263 -18.04 1.03 -2.18
C ASN A 263 -19.06 0.50 -1.16
N LYS A 264 -20.18 1.20 -0.96
CA LYS A 264 -21.25 0.75 -0.05
C LYS A 264 -21.91 -0.53 -0.53
N GLU A 265 -22.19 -0.62 -1.82
CA GLU A 265 -22.97 -1.72 -2.39
C GLU A 265 -22.17 -3.03 -2.45
N TYR A 266 -20.86 -2.96 -2.73
CA TYR A 266 -20.06 -4.15 -3.00
C TYR A 266 -18.88 -4.32 -2.03
N ARG A 267 -18.07 -3.27 -1.82
CA ARG A 267 -16.85 -3.36 -0.99
C ARG A 267 -17.16 -3.61 0.48
N LEU A 268 -18.01 -2.77 1.09
CA LEU A 268 -18.31 -2.86 2.52
C LEU A 268 -19.11 -4.11 2.90
N LYS A 269 -19.84 -4.72 1.96
CA LYS A 269 -20.50 -6.00 2.16
C LYS A 269 -19.53 -7.19 2.10
N GLY A 270 -18.43 -7.07 1.35
CA GLY A 270 -17.45 -8.14 1.20
C GLY A 270 -16.35 -8.15 2.25
N ILE A 271 -16.00 -6.98 2.81
CA ILE A 271 -14.86 -6.81 3.72
C ILE A 271 -15.32 -6.84 5.19
N LYS A 272 -14.72 -7.75 5.95
CA LYS A 272 -14.86 -7.86 7.42
C LYS A 272 -13.86 -6.99 8.17
N ASP A 273 -12.64 -6.86 7.66
CA ASP A 273 -11.62 -5.95 8.21
C ASP A 273 -10.66 -5.50 7.11
N THR A 274 -10.06 -4.33 7.28
CA THR A 274 -9.09 -3.81 6.30
C THR A 274 -8.07 -2.88 6.93
N ALA A 275 -6.85 -2.95 6.42
CA ALA A 275 -5.83 -1.93 6.62
C ALA A 275 -5.61 -1.20 5.30
N LEU A 276 -5.59 0.14 5.33
CA LEU A 276 -5.22 0.97 4.20
C LEU A 276 -4.05 1.85 4.60
N ILE A 277 -2.90 1.69 3.95
CA ILE A 277 -1.67 2.42 4.27
C ILE A 277 -1.22 3.19 3.03
N CYS A 278 -1.11 4.52 3.16
CA CYS A 278 -0.54 5.36 2.13
C CYS A 278 0.98 5.25 2.12
N THR A 279 1.53 5.10 0.93
CA THR A 279 2.96 4.98 0.67
C THR A 279 3.37 5.84 -0.52
N THR A 280 4.66 6.17 -0.62
CA THR A 280 5.24 6.77 -1.83
C THR A 280 6.40 5.90 -2.30
N GLU A 281 6.35 5.44 -3.54
CA GLU A 281 7.41 4.61 -4.10
C GLU A 281 8.75 5.33 -4.16
N ILE A 282 9.82 4.61 -3.88
CA ILE A 282 11.19 5.10 -4.00
C ILE A 282 11.71 4.74 -5.39
N ASP A 283 12.32 5.70 -6.08
CA ASP A 283 13.11 5.40 -7.27
C ASP A 283 14.32 4.55 -6.88
N SER A 284 14.27 3.28 -7.26
CA SER A 284 15.29 2.29 -6.92
C SER A 284 16.50 2.29 -7.85
N THR A 285 16.47 3.08 -8.93
CA THR A 285 17.47 3.03 -10.01
C THR A 285 18.89 3.24 -9.50
N LYS A 286 19.09 4.17 -8.56
CA LYS A 286 20.40 4.46 -7.96
C LYS A 286 20.99 3.27 -7.17
N PHE A 287 20.15 2.48 -6.52
CA PHE A 287 20.57 1.33 -5.71
C PHE A 287 20.81 0.06 -6.55
N ARG A 288 20.11 -0.07 -7.68
CA ARG A 288 20.34 -1.18 -8.63
C ARG A 288 21.69 -1.04 -9.36
N ARG A 289 22.12 0.20 -9.62
CA ARG A 289 23.42 0.48 -10.27
C ARG A 289 24.60 0.26 -9.34
N SER A 290 24.49 0.65 -8.07
CA SER A 290 25.56 0.44 -7.08
C SER A 290 25.84 -1.04 -6.81
N SER A 291 24.83 -1.91 -6.88
CA SER A 291 25.03 -3.36 -6.72
C SER A 291 25.66 -4.03 -7.95
N GLN A 292 25.47 -3.50 -9.16
CA GLN A 292 26.10 -4.01 -10.38
C GLN A 292 27.56 -3.54 -10.55
N GLY A 293 27.88 -2.31 -10.10
CA GLY A 293 29.23 -1.72 -10.20
C GLY A 293 30.25 -2.22 -9.17
N ALA A 294 29.81 -2.92 -8.11
CA ALA A 294 30.70 -3.52 -7.11
C ALA A 294 31.34 -4.86 -7.57
N LYS A 295 31.15 -5.24 -8.84
CA LYS A 295 31.81 -6.38 -9.49
C LYS A 295 32.98 -5.88 -10.35
N LEU A 296 34.07 -5.45 -9.71
CA LEU A 296 35.40 -5.30 -10.32
C LEU A 296 36.46 -5.79 -9.33
#